data_AF-A0A2V8P498-F1
#
_entry.id   AF-A0A2V8P498-F1
#
_cell.length_a   1.000
_cell.length_b   1.000
_cell.length_c   1.000
_cell.angle_alpha   90.00
_cell.angle_beta   90.00
_cell.angle_gamma   90.00
#
_symmetry.space_group_name_H-M   'P 1'
#
loop_
_entity.id
_entity.type
_entity.pdbx_description
1 polymer ?
#
loop_
_entity_poly.entity_id
_entity_poly.type
_entity_poly.pdbx_seq_one_letter_code
_entity_poly.pdbx_strand_id
1 'polypeptide(L)'
;MHDCEEFRERITGQIIDREDLTEHLDVQRELLICRNCADFYAESREMIEAISSVDFALPEGEWSAMTHRLRLRILSSRQEQHISHQRVYRSFRVHLPMAAGLAALMVLTVALYRLVAPLSQQPETGSSSSLYLYVDRALPLDPVTVDFLEESELLLRNVMKLAPKDTEDLVDAKKIALGQLVGIEQRKDAAADVLPVLNVMETYETILRDLRNLDEQAPAEDISGIQNRIKKNALIANMKALQPNLSLVSFGR
;
A
#
# COMPACT_ATOMS: atom_id res chain seq x y z
N MET A 1 -19.86 25.91 32.68
CA MET A 1 -19.39 24.52 32.67
C MET A 1 -18.24 24.50 31.68
N HIS A 2 -17.02 24.13 32.10
CA HIS A 2 -15.86 24.12 31.20
C HIS A 2 -16.01 22.96 30.21
N ASP A 3 -15.87 23.23 28.91
CA ASP A 3 -15.92 22.22 27.87
C ASP A 3 -14.52 21.61 27.68
N CYS A 4 -14.33 20.42 28.25
CA CYS A 4 -13.04 19.74 28.23
C CYS A 4 -12.67 19.24 26.82
N GLU A 5 -13.64 18.94 25.95
CA GLU A 5 -13.35 18.42 24.62
C GLU A 5 -12.84 19.53 23.70
N GLU A 6 -13.54 20.67 23.70
CA GLU A 6 -13.13 21.85 22.92
C GLU A 6 -11.74 22.34 23.33
N PHE A 7 -11.46 22.36 24.65
CA PHE A 7 -10.16 22.75 25.16
C PHE A 7 -9.04 21.76 24.75
N ARG A 8 -9.31 20.45 24.77
CA ARG A 8 -8.36 19.42 24.36
C ARG A 8 -8.00 19.51 22.89
N GLU A 9 -8.97 19.75 22.01
CA GLU A 9 -8.72 19.94 20.58
C GLU A 9 -7.84 21.16 20.34
N ARG A 10 -8.17 22.28 21.00
CA ARG A 10 -7.42 23.55 20.92
C ARG A 10 -5.97 23.41 21.39
N ILE A 11 -5.75 22.78 22.54
CA ILE A 11 -4.41 22.62 23.10
C ILE A 11 -3.57 21.63 22.28
N THR A 12 -4.18 20.58 21.72
CA THR A 12 -3.46 19.62 20.86
C THR A 12 -2.87 20.30 19.63
N GLY A 13 -3.60 21.21 18.99
CA GLY A 13 -3.07 22.03 17.89
C GLY A 13 -1.84 22.83 18.30
N GLN A 14 -1.91 23.53 19.44
CA GLN A 14 -0.81 24.37 19.94
C GLN A 14 0.44 23.55 20.32
N ILE A 15 0.26 22.34 20.89
CA ILE A 15 1.40 21.47 21.23
C ILE A 15 2.06 20.93 19.95
N ILE A 16 1.30 20.58 18.90
CA ILE A 16 1.83 20.11 17.61
C ILE A 16 2.67 21.22 16.93
N ASP A 17 2.17 22.44 16.95
CA ASP A 17 2.82 23.60 16.32
C ASP A 17 4.02 24.14 17.13
N ARG A 18 4.32 23.53 18.29
CA ARG A 18 5.37 23.96 19.23
C ARG A 18 5.25 25.44 19.62
N GLU A 19 4.02 25.93 19.74
CA GLU A 19 3.77 27.30 20.16
C GLU A 19 4.09 27.46 21.65
N ASP A 20 4.79 28.53 22.03
CA ASP A 20 5.21 28.74 23.42
C ASP A 20 4.00 29.18 24.26
N LEU A 21 3.31 28.19 24.84
CA LEU A 21 2.08 28.35 25.64
C LEU A 21 2.25 29.23 26.89
N THR A 22 3.49 29.60 27.22
CA THR A 22 3.77 30.61 28.25
C THR A 22 3.24 31.99 27.89
N GLU A 23 3.05 32.28 26.61
CA GLU A 23 2.50 33.56 26.12
C GLU A 23 0.96 33.59 26.13
N HIS A 24 0.32 32.43 26.23
CA HIS A 24 -1.14 32.28 26.19
C HIS A 24 -1.74 32.19 27.59
N LEU A 25 -1.95 33.36 28.22
CA LEU A 25 -2.53 33.50 29.57
C LEU A 25 -3.90 32.82 29.74
N ASP A 26 -4.69 32.76 28.67
CA ASP A 26 -6.02 32.12 28.68
C ASP A 26 -5.91 30.60 28.87
N VAL A 27 -4.93 29.97 28.22
CA VAL A 27 -4.68 28.53 28.35
C VAL A 27 -4.20 28.19 29.76
N GLN A 28 -3.30 29.00 30.33
CA GLN A 28 -2.83 28.80 31.71
C GLN A 28 -3.97 28.91 32.72
N ARG A 29 -4.86 29.89 32.54
CA ARG A 29 -6.02 30.06 33.42
C ARG A 29 -6.96 28.86 33.32
N GLU A 30 -7.21 28.33 32.12
CA GLU A 30 -8.07 27.15 31.93
C GLU A 30 -7.45 25.86 32.50
N LEU A 31 -6.13 25.68 32.37
CA LEU A 31 -5.41 24.56 32.99
C LEU A 31 -5.49 24.58 34.53
N LEU A 32 -5.49 25.77 35.14
CA LEU A 32 -5.68 25.92 36.59
C LEU A 32 -7.10 25.62 37.06
N ILE A 33 -8.09 25.76 36.17
CA ILE A 33 -9.51 25.53 36.49
C ILE A 33 -9.87 24.05 36.34
N CYS A 34 -9.29 23.34 35.38
CA CYS A 34 -9.62 21.94 35.08
C CYS A 34 -8.42 21.00 35.23
N ARG A 35 -8.43 20.19 36.31
CA ARG A 35 -7.38 19.20 36.58
C ARG A 35 -7.22 18.16 35.45
N ASN A 36 -8.32 17.68 34.88
CA ASN A 36 -8.27 16.71 33.78
C ASN A 36 -7.62 17.26 32.50
N CYS A 37 -7.72 18.57 32.27
CA CYS A 37 -7.07 19.24 31.15
C CYS A 37 -5.58 19.49 31.45
N ALA A 38 -5.24 19.79 32.71
CA ALA A 38 -3.85 19.88 33.16
C ALA A 38 -3.11 18.54 33.04
N ASP A 39 -3.72 17.44 33.48
CA ASP A 39 -3.14 16.10 33.38
C ASP A 39 -2.94 15.71 31.89
N PHE A 40 -3.95 15.93 31.04
CA PHE A 40 -3.85 15.70 29.60
C PHE A 40 -2.73 16.52 28.94
N TYR A 41 -2.58 17.79 29.33
CA TYR A 41 -1.52 18.66 28.81
C TYR A 41 -0.13 18.14 29.18
N ALA A 42 0.06 17.74 30.44
CA ALA A 42 1.34 17.21 30.93
C ALA A 42 1.72 15.91 30.19
N GLU A 43 0.78 14.96 30.07
CA GLU A 43 0.99 13.69 29.36
C GLU A 43 1.30 13.92 27.86
N SER A 44 0.54 14.79 27.20
CA SER A 44 0.73 15.08 25.77
C SER A 44 2.08 15.75 25.50
N ARG A 45 2.51 16.64 26.39
CA ARG A 45 3.81 17.31 26.30
C ARG A 45 4.95 16.32 26.48
N GLU A 46 4.88 15.45 27.48
CA GLU A 46 5.89 14.41 27.73
C GLU A 46 6.02 13.46 26.53
N MET A 47 4.89 13.06 25.94
CA MET A 47 4.89 12.20 24.74
C MET A 47 5.59 12.87 23.56
N ILE A 48 5.30 14.16 23.30
CA ILE A 48 5.93 14.88 22.18
C ILE A 48 7.41 15.15 22.43
N GLU A 49 7.80 15.44 23.68
CA GLU A 49 9.20 15.58 24.07
C GLU A 49 9.96 14.26 23.85
N ALA A 50 9.38 13.13 24.27
CA ALA A 50 9.94 11.80 24.04
C ALA A 50 10.12 11.50 22.55
N ILE A 51 9.14 11.82 21.70
CA ILE A 51 9.25 11.63 20.24
C ILE A 51 10.29 12.56 19.64
N SER A 52 10.38 13.81 20.11
CA SER A 52 11.34 14.80 19.61
C SER A 52 12.79 14.47 19.96
N SER A 53 13.02 13.68 21.02
CA SER A 53 14.34 13.21 21.42
C SER A 53 14.88 12.10 20.52
N VAL A 54 14.03 11.50 19.68
CA VAL A 54 14.44 10.52 18.68
C VAL A 54 15.09 11.27 17.52
N ASP A 55 16.41 11.15 17.41
CA ASP A 55 17.17 11.71 16.30
C ASP A 55 16.91 10.90 15.03
N PHE A 56 16.15 11.46 14.09
CA PHE A 56 15.91 10.89 12.77
C PHE A 56 16.94 11.37 11.73
N ALA A 57 18.04 12.01 12.15
CA ALA A 57 19.10 12.42 11.24
C ALA A 57 19.77 11.19 10.61
N LEU A 58 19.39 10.91 9.37
CA LEU A 58 20.10 9.95 8.52
C LEU A 58 21.50 10.51 8.22
N PRO A 59 22.58 9.74 8.43
CA PRO A 59 23.93 10.20 8.12
C PRO A 59 24.05 10.61 6.64
N GLU A 60 24.75 11.71 6.35
CA GLU A 60 24.87 12.28 4.99
C GLU A 60 25.33 11.25 3.93
N GLY A 61 26.13 10.26 4.34
CA GLY A 61 26.54 9.15 3.47
C GLY A 61 25.38 8.30 2.95
N GLU A 62 24.34 8.08 3.76
CA GLU A 62 23.17 7.27 3.37
C GLU A 62 22.27 8.00 2.38
N TRP A 63 22.15 9.33 2.46
CA TRP A 63 21.47 10.15 1.46
C TRP A 63 22.12 10.02 0.08
N SER A 64 23.44 10.02 0.03
CA SER A 64 24.18 9.87 -1.23
C SER A 64 23.94 8.49 -1.86
N ALA A 65 23.91 7.44 -1.05
CA ALA A 65 23.65 6.08 -1.49
C ALA A 65 22.19 5.89 -1.95
N MET A 66 21.22 6.46 -1.23
CA MET A 66 19.81 6.42 -1.61
C MET A 66 19.54 7.20 -2.90
N THR A 67 20.13 8.40 -3.03
CA THR A 67 20.06 9.22 -4.25
C THR A 67 20.70 8.49 -5.43
N HIS A 68 21.84 7.81 -5.21
CA HIS A 68 22.49 7.01 -6.24
C HIS A 68 21.62 5.83 -6.70
N ARG A 69 21.02 5.09 -5.76
CA ARG A 69 20.10 3.97 -6.07
C ARG A 69 18.84 4.44 -6.81
N LEU A 70 18.25 5.56 -6.40
CA LEU A 70 17.12 6.17 -7.09
C LEU A 70 17.49 6.57 -8.53
N ARG A 71 18.67 7.18 -8.71
CA ARG A 71 19.17 7.56 -10.03
C ARG A 71 19.39 6.35 -10.93
N LEU A 72 19.96 5.26 -10.39
CA LEU A 72 20.12 4.01 -11.12
C LEU A 72 18.76 3.40 -11.52
N ARG A 73 17.76 3.43 -10.63
CA ARG A 73 16.41 2.92 -10.92
C ARG A 73 15.68 3.71 -12.01
N ILE A 74 15.88 5.03 -12.06
CA ILE A 74 15.32 5.89 -13.12
C ILE A 74 16.01 5.62 -14.47
N LEU A 75 17.32 5.34 -14.45
CA LEU A 75 18.05 5.00 -15.68
C LEU A 75 17.68 3.60 -16.17
N SER A 76 17.54 2.62 -15.28
CA SER A 76 17.15 1.26 -15.64
C SER A 76 15.71 1.21 -16.16
N SER A 77 14.77 1.97 -15.58
CA SER A 77 13.38 2.01 -16.05
C SER A 77 13.23 2.61 -17.46
N ARG A 78 14.04 3.62 -17.81
CA ARG A 78 14.10 4.14 -19.19
C ARG A 78 14.69 3.14 -20.18
N GLN A 79 15.66 2.33 -19.75
CA GLN A 79 16.30 1.33 -20.62
C GLN A 79 15.39 0.11 -20.86
N GLU A 80 14.62 -0.30 -19.85
CA GLU A 80 13.65 -1.39 -19.97
C GLU A 80 12.44 -1.02 -20.86
N GLN A 81 12.01 0.25 -20.86
CA GLN A 81 10.98 0.74 -21.79
C GLN A 81 11.43 0.62 -23.26
N HIS A 82 12.69 0.84 -23.60
CA HIS A 82 13.16 0.67 -24.99
C HIS A 82 13.28 -0.81 -25.43
N ILE A 83 13.53 -1.73 -24.49
CA ILE A 83 13.71 -3.16 -24.81
C ILE A 83 12.37 -3.90 -24.88
N SER A 84 11.37 -3.46 -24.10
CA SER A 84 10.04 -4.09 -24.07
C SER A 84 9.24 -3.84 -25.36
N HIS A 85 9.33 -2.66 -25.97
CA HIS A 85 8.63 -2.38 -27.24
C HIS A 85 9.18 -3.18 -28.44
N GLN A 86 10.44 -3.65 -28.39
CA GLN A 86 11.04 -4.36 -29.53
C GLN A 86 10.90 -5.90 -29.46
N ARG A 87 10.63 -6.49 -28.29
CA ARG A 87 10.49 -7.96 -28.15
C ARG A 87 9.06 -8.50 -28.29
N VAL A 88 8.03 -7.68 -28.10
CA VAL A 88 6.64 -8.18 -28.09
C VAL A 88 6.14 -8.57 -29.50
N TYR A 89 6.75 -8.06 -30.57
CA TYR A 89 6.26 -8.33 -31.93
C TYR A 89 6.73 -9.66 -32.57
N ARG A 90 7.62 -10.44 -31.94
CA ARG A 90 8.29 -11.57 -32.62
C ARG A 90 8.07 -12.98 -32.05
N SER A 91 7.39 -13.17 -30.91
CA SER A 91 7.28 -14.52 -30.30
C SER A 91 5.92 -15.22 -30.42
N PHE A 92 4.87 -14.59 -30.95
CA PHE A 92 3.52 -15.19 -30.93
C PHE A 92 3.20 -16.23 -32.03
N ARG A 93 4.18 -16.70 -32.81
CA ARG A 93 3.91 -17.61 -33.95
C ARG A 93 4.46 -19.03 -33.89
N VAL A 94 5.01 -19.48 -32.77
CA VAL A 94 5.46 -20.87 -32.64
C VAL A 94 5.14 -21.36 -31.22
N HIS A 95 4.56 -22.56 -31.10
CA HIS A 95 4.28 -23.33 -29.88
C HIS A 95 2.81 -23.39 -29.37
N LEU A 96 1.90 -23.82 -30.25
CA LEU A 96 0.90 -24.88 -29.95
C LEU A 96 1.31 -26.07 -30.84
N PRO A 97 1.53 -27.33 -30.37
CA PRO A 97 0.87 -28.04 -29.26
C PRO A 97 1.80 -29.00 -28.46
N MET A 98 2.09 -28.75 -27.18
CA MET A 98 2.81 -29.73 -26.31
C MET A 98 2.51 -29.55 -24.80
N ALA A 99 1.39 -28.90 -24.45
CA ALA A 99 1.06 -28.56 -23.06
C ALA A 99 0.06 -29.51 -22.37
N ALA A 100 -0.29 -30.64 -22.99
CA ALA A 100 -1.23 -31.62 -22.41
C ALA A 100 -0.55 -32.72 -21.56
N GLY A 101 0.78 -32.85 -21.60
CA GLY A 101 1.50 -33.95 -20.94
C GLY A 101 1.92 -33.68 -19.48
N LEU A 102 2.12 -32.41 -19.08
CA LEU A 102 2.73 -32.08 -17.78
C LEU A 102 1.71 -31.95 -16.63
N ALA A 103 0.44 -31.67 -16.93
CA ALA A 103 -0.61 -31.57 -15.90
C ALA A 103 -0.92 -32.92 -15.22
N ALA A 104 -0.78 -34.04 -15.95
CA ALA A 104 -1.04 -35.38 -15.41
C ALA A 104 0.04 -35.86 -14.42
N LEU A 105 1.28 -35.38 -14.54
CA LEU A 105 2.37 -35.77 -13.64
C LEU A 105 2.31 -35.06 -12.28
N MET A 106 1.78 -33.84 -12.22
CA MET A 106 1.63 -33.08 -10.96
C MET A 106 0.51 -33.61 -10.05
N VAL A 107 -0.56 -34.19 -10.62
CA VAL A 107 -1.64 -34.80 -9.82
C VAL A 107 -1.17 -36.11 -9.16
N LEU A 108 -0.25 -36.83 -9.81
CA LEU A 108 0.27 -38.11 -9.32
C LEU A 108 1.27 -37.95 -8.15
N THR A 109 2.03 -36.84 -8.10
CA THR A 109 2.97 -36.57 -7.01
C THR A 109 2.26 -36.10 -5.73
N VAL A 110 1.19 -35.32 -5.85
CA VAL A 110 0.40 -34.87 -4.69
C VAL A 110 -0.41 -36.01 -4.06
N ALA A 111 -0.89 -36.97 -4.87
CA ALA A 111 -1.61 -38.14 -4.37
C ALA A 111 -0.71 -39.11 -3.58
N LEU A 112 0.57 -39.25 -3.96
CA LEU A 112 1.52 -40.12 -3.25
C LEU A 112 2.03 -39.51 -1.93
N TYR A 113 2.10 -38.18 -1.83
CA TYR A 113 2.54 -37.50 -0.60
C TYR A 113 1.53 -37.62 0.56
N ARG A 114 0.25 -37.91 0.28
CA ARG A 114 -0.79 -38.08 1.31
C ARG A 114 -0.86 -39.50 1.91
N LEU A 115 -0.10 -40.46 1.39
CA LEU A 115 -0.13 -41.87 1.84
C LEU A 115 1.07 -42.27 2.73
N VAL A 116 2.03 -41.37 2.96
CA VAL A 116 3.20 -41.63 3.81
C VAL A 116 3.28 -40.56 4.90
N ALA A 117 2.42 -40.69 5.91
CA ALA A 117 2.59 -40.01 7.18
C ALA A 117 2.82 -41.05 8.28
N PRO A 118 4.05 -41.23 8.77
CA PRO A 118 4.28 -41.71 10.10
C PRO A 118 4.49 -40.54 11.07
N LEU A 119 3.83 -40.65 12.21
CA LEU A 119 4.08 -39.93 13.45
C LEU A 119 5.58 -39.74 13.68
N SER A 120 6.03 -38.50 13.89
CA SER A 120 7.21 -38.24 14.70
C SER A 120 7.12 -36.91 15.40
N GLN A 121 7.31 -37.03 16.71
CA GLN A 121 7.30 -36.01 17.72
C GLN A 121 8.49 -35.06 17.55
N GLN A 122 8.25 -33.84 18.00
CA GLN A 122 9.22 -32.83 18.42
C GLN A 122 10.31 -33.44 19.33
N PRO A 123 11.55 -32.91 19.27
CA PRO A 123 11.99 -32.16 20.43
C PRO A 123 12.67 -30.84 20.08
N GLU A 124 12.51 -29.90 21.00
CA GLU A 124 13.17 -28.60 21.04
C GLU A 124 14.69 -28.72 21.14
N THR A 125 15.41 -27.78 20.52
CA THR A 125 16.30 -26.80 21.18
C THR A 125 17.21 -26.14 20.14
N GLY A 126 17.50 -24.85 20.35
CA GLY A 126 18.75 -24.25 19.86
C GLY A 126 18.62 -23.11 18.86
N SER A 127 18.34 -21.92 19.38
CA SER A 127 18.99 -20.66 19.01
C SER A 127 19.40 -20.48 17.54
N SER A 128 18.57 -19.77 16.78
CA SER A 128 18.99 -18.98 15.63
C SER A 128 18.24 -17.66 15.70
N SER A 129 18.98 -16.58 15.92
CA SER A 129 18.50 -15.21 16.14
C SER A 129 17.37 -14.85 15.18
N SER A 130 16.15 -14.82 15.71
CA SER A 130 14.99 -14.26 15.03
C SER A 130 15.15 -12.75 15.00
N LEU A 131 15.41 -12.23 13.81
CA LEU A 131 15.16 -10.84 13.46
C LEU A 131 13.65 -10.59 13.70
N TYR A 132 13.31 -10.03 14.85
CA TYR A 132 11.97 -9.51 15.08
C TYR A 132 11.82 -8.23 14.25
N LEU A 133 11.27 -8.40 13.04
CA LEU A 133 10.60 -7.32 12.33
C LEU A 133 9.41 -6.91 13.20
N TYR A 134 9.55 -5.79 13.91
CA TYR A 134 8.41 -5.12 14.50
C TYR A 134 7.62 -4.47 13.36
N VAL A 135 6.73 -5.25 12.76
CA VAL A 135 5.74 -4.77 11.80
C VAL A 135 4.74 -3.97 12.62
N ASP A 136 4.85 -2.65 12.55
CA ASP A 136 3.87 -1.75 13.15
C ASP A 136 2.54 -1.92 12.39
N ARG A 137 1.71 -2.83 12.91
CA ARG A 137 0.31 -3.09 12.52
C ARG A 137 0.02 -3.08 11.00
N ALA A 138 0.91 -3.58 10.16
CA ALA A 138 0.54 -3.93 8.79
C ALA A 138 -0.35 -5.17 8.85
N LEU A 139 -1.51 -5.12 8.21
CA LEU A 139 -2.34 -6.30 8.03
C LEU A 139 -1.48 -7.41 7.42
N PRO A 140 -1.54 -8.66 7.91
CA PRO A 140 -0.74 -9.76 7.39
C PRO A 140 -1.25 -10.15 5.99
N LEU A 141 -0.91 -9.33 5.01
CA LEU A 141 -1.20 -9.55 3.61
C LEU A 141 -0.06 -10.32 2.98
N ASP A 142 -0.40 -11.25 2.09
CA ASP A 142 0.61 -11.90 1.29
C ASP A 142 1.30 -10.87 0.38
N PRO A 143 2.61 -11.03 0.11
CA PRO A 143 3.38 -10.05 -0.64
C PRO A 143 2.85 -9.85 -2.07
N VAL A 144 2.23 -10.86 -2.67
CA VAL A 144 1.69 -10.75 -4.04
C VAL A 144 0.41 -9.92 -4.05
N THR A 145 -0.37 -9.96 -2.98
CA THR A 145 -1.53 -9.07 -2.78
C THR A 145 -1.08 -7.64 -2.51
N VAL A 146 0.02 -7.44 -1.80
CA VAL A 146 0.63 -6.10 -1.65
C VAL A 146 1.06 -5.54 -3.00
N ASP A 147 1.83 -6.31 -3.79
CA ASP A 147 2.26 -5.91 -5.14
C ASP A 147 1.04 -5.57 -6.02
N PHE A 148 -0.01 -6.40 -5.93
CA PHE A 148 -1.26 -6.14 -6.66
C PHE A 148 -1.92 -4.82 -6.24
N LEU A 149 -1.94 -4.49 -4.95
CA LEU A 149 -2.48 -3.22 -4.45
C LEU A 149 -1.63 -2.02 -4.92
N GLU A 150 -0.31 -2.17 -5.00
CA GLU A 150 0.60 -1.16 -5.56
C GLU A 150 0.34 -0.92 -7.05
N GLU A 151 0.28 -1.98 -7.85
CA GLU A 151 -0.04 -1.88 -9.28
C GLU A 151 -1.45 -1.30 -9.52
N SER A 152 -2.41 -1.68 -8.67
CA SER A 152 -3.78 -1.18 -8.73
C SER A 152 -3.84 0.31 -8.43
N GLU A 153 -3.11 0.78 -7.41
CA GLU A 153 -2.99 2.20 -7.08
C GLU A 153 -2.42 3.00 -8.26
N LEU A 154 -1.36 2.48 -8.91
CA LEU A 154 -0.74 3.12 -10.06
C LEU A 154 -1.70 3.23 -11.25
N LEU A 155 -2.45 2.17 -11.57
CA LEU A 155 -3.49 2.23 -12.60
C LEU A 155 -4.50 3.33 -12.29
N LEU A 156 -5.02 3.35 -11.06
CA LEU A 156 -6.02 4.34 -10.66
C LEU A 156 -5.48 5.77 -10.78
N ARG A 157 -4.22 6.01 -10.41
CA ARG A 157 -3.58 7.33 -10.61
C ARG A 157 -3.47 7.71 -12.08
N ASN A 158 -3.20 6.76 -12.96
CA ASN A 158 -3.15 7.02 -14.41
C ASN A 158 -4.56 7.31 -14.95
N VAL A 159 -5.56 6.56 -14.51
CA VAL A 159 -6.98 6.80 -14.84
C VAL A 159 -7.44 8.19 -14.38
N MET A 160 -6.96 8.65 -13.22
CA MET A 160 -7.23 10.01 -12.73
C MET A 160 -6.62 11.12 -13.59
N LYS A 161 -5.65 10.80 -14.45
CA LYS A 161 -5.00 11.74 -15.37
C LYS A 161 -5.51 11.63 -16.81
N LEU A 162 -6.32 10.61 -17.12
CA LEU A 162 -6.85 10.40 -18.47
C LEU A 162 -7.63 11.63 -18.94
N ALA A 163 -7.25 12.13 -20.11
CA ALA A 163 -8.00 13.12 -20.83
C ALA A 163 -8.98 12.44 -21.81
N PRO A 164 -10.19 12.99 -22.04
CA PRO A 164 -11.19 12.36 -22.91
C PRO A 164 -10.78 12.14 -24.38
N LYS A 165 -9.71 12.79 -24.82
CA LYS A 165 -9.19 12.69 -26.20
C LYS A 165 -7.94 11.82 -26.29
N ASP A 166 -7.45 11.32 -25.17
CA ASP A 166 -6.21 10.55 -25.10
C ASP A 166 -6.51 9.05 -25.25
N THR A 167 -6.64 8.62 -26.50
CA THR A 167 -7.04 7.27 -26.84
C THR A 167 -5.96 6.23 -26.53
N GLU A 168 -4.68 6.63 -26.56
CA GLU A 168 -3.55 5.74 -26.31
C GLU A 168 -3.49 5.36 -24.82
N ASP A 169 -3.52 6.37 -23.95
CA ASP A 169 -3.54 6.14 -22.49
C ASP A 169 -4.79 5.35 -22.07
N LEU A 170 -5.93 5.57 -22.73
CA LEU A 170 -7.16 4.82 -22.47
C LEU A 170 -7.03 3.34 -22.86
N VAL A 171 -6.41 3.05 -24.01
CA VAL A 171 -6.15 1.67 -24.47
C VAL A 171 -5.21 0.96 -23.51
N ASP A 172 -4.16 1.64 -23.05
CA ASP A 172 -3.23 1.09 -22.07
C ASP A 172 -3.91 0.83 -20.72
N ALA A 173 -4.70 1.78 -20.22
CA ALA A 173 -5.47 1.61 -18.98
C ALA A 173 -6.45 0.42 -19.08
N LYS A 174 -7.14 0.27 -20.23
CA LYS A 174 -8.01 -0.89 -20.50
C LYS A 174 -7.26 -2.20 -20.51
N LYS A 175 -6.09 -2.24 -21.14
CA LYS A 175 -5.26 -3.45 -21.22
C LYS A 175 -4.80 -3.89 -19.83
N ILE A 176 -4.35 -2.94 -19.00
CA ILE A 176 -3.97 -3.21 -17.61
C ILE A 176 -5.18 -3.67 -16.79
N ALA A 177 -6.33 -2.98 -16.94
CA ALA A 177 -7.57 -3.33 -16.26
C ALA A 177 -8.04 -4.76 -16.60
N LEU A 178 -7.97 -5.16 -17.87
CA LEU A 178 -8.25 -6.53 -18.32
C LEU A 178 -7.31 -7.54 -17.68
N GLY A 179 -6.01 -7.24 -17.60
CA GLY A 179 -5.03 -8.10 -16.94
C GLY A 179 -5.33 -8.28 -15.46
N GLN A 180 -5.64 -7.19 -14.75
CA GLN A 180 -5.93 -7.23 -13.32
C GLN A 180 -7.27 -7.90 -13.01
N LEU A 181 -8.28 -7.80 -13.88
CA LEU A 181 -9.55 -8.53 -13.75
C LEU A 181 -9.38 -10.04 -13.75
N VAL A 182 -8.38 -10.58 -14.45
CA VAL A 182 -8.12 -12.04 -14.46
C VAL A 182 -7.60 -12.51 -13.10
N GLY A 183 -6.85 -11.66 -12.37
CA GLY A 183 -6.24 -12.01 -11.10
C GLY A 183 -7.04 -11.60 -9.86
N ILE A 184 -7.99 -10.67 -9.98
CA ILE A 184 -8.62 -10.01 -8.82
C ILE A 184 -9.40 -10.96 -7.92
N GLU A 185 -10.05 -11.98 -8.48
CA GLU A 185 -10.85 -12.95 -7.71
C GLU A 185 -9.94 -13.79 -6.79
N GLN A 186 -8.81 -14.25 -7.32
CA GLN A 186 -7.79 -14.94 -6.54
C GLN A 186 -7.20 -14.05 -5.43
N ARG A 187 -7.08 -12.73 -5.67
CA ARG A 187 -6.58 -11.77 -4.66
C ARG A 187 -7.61 -11.52 -3.57
N LYS A 188 -8.90 -11.46 -3.92
CA LYS A 188 -10.00 -11.37 -2.95
C LYS A 188 -10.03 -12.60 -2.05
N ASP A 189 -9.86 -13.79 -2.62
CA ASP A 189 -9.79 -15.04 -1.85
C ASP A 189 -8.57 -15.05 -0.91
N ALA A 190 -7.41 -14.58 -1.38
CA ALA A 190 -6.20 -14.46 -0.56
C ALA A 190 -6.34 -13.43 0.57
N ALA A 191 -7.18 -12.41 0.38
CA ALA A 191 -7.47 -11.36 1.36
C ALA A 191 -8.80 -11.56 2.10
N ALA A 192 -9.42 -12.74 2.03
CA ALA A 192 -10.76 -12.99 2.56
C ALA A 192 -10.89 -12.71 4.06
N ASP A 193 -9.84 -12.98 4.83
CA ASP A 193 -9.79 -12.74 6.28
C ASP A 193 -9.50 -11.27 6.62
N VAL A 194 -9.24 -10.43 5.62
CA VAL A 194 -8.86 -9.03 5.76
C VAL A 194 -9.95 -8.13 5.16
N LEU A 195 -11.03 -7.96 5.91
CA LEU A 195 -12.24 -7.26 5.47
C LEU A 195 -12.01 -5.86 4.84
N PRO A 196 -11.12 -4.99 5.38
CA PRO A 196 -10.84 -3.70 4.74
C PRO A 196 -10.26 -3.83 3.34
N VAL A 197 -9.43 -4.85 3.09
CA VAL A 197 -8.79 -5.11 1.79
C VAL A 197 -9.81 -5.67 0.81
N LEU A 198 -10.66 -6.61 1.27
CA LEU A 198 -11.76 -7.16 0.47
C LEU A 198 -12.68 -6.04 -0.05
N ASN A 199 -13.13 -5.12 0.83
CA ASN A 199 -14.01 -4.01 0.44
C ASN A 199 -13.38 -3.09 -0.62
N VAL A 200 -12.08 -2.83 -0.48
CA VAL A 200 -11.32 -2.03 -1.46
C VAL A 200 -11.21 -2.78 -2.79
N MET A 201 -10.94 -4.09 -2.77
CA MET A 201 -10.87 -4.91 -3.97
C MET A 201 -12.21 -5.04 -4.69
N GLU A 202 -13.33 -5.15 -3.98
CA GLU A 202 -14.68 -5.18 -4.59
C GLU A 202 -15.03 -3.85 -5.28
N THR A 203 -14.72 -2.75 -4.60
CA THR A 203 -14.92 -1.41 -5.16
C THR A 203 -14.04 -1.22 -6.40
N TYR A 204 -12.81 -1.70 -6.34
CA TYR A 204 -11.87 -1.66 -7.44
C TYR A 204 -12.27 -2.52 -8.62
N GLU A 205 -12.77 -3.74 -8.37
CA GLU A 205 -13.29 -4.64 -9.39
C GLU A 205 -14.40 -3.96 -10.22
N THR A 206 -15.26 -3.18 -9.56
CA THR A 206 -16.29 -2.39 -10.24
C THR A 206 -15.67 -1.35 -11.19
N ILE A 207 -14.66 -0.61 -10.72
CA ILE A 207 -13.92 0.36 -11.55
C ILE A 207 -13.23 -0.32 -12.73
N LEU A 208 -12.62 -1.49 -12.53
CA LEU A 208 -11.98 -2.25 -13.60
C LEU A 208 -12.97 -2.69 -14.68
N ARG A 209 -14.17 -3.15 -14.27
CA ARG A 209 -15.25 -3.51 -15.20
C ARG A 209 -15.75 -2.29 -15.97
N ASP A 210 -15.85 -1.15 -15.31
CA ASP A 210 -16.24 0.10 -15.97
C ASP A 210 -15.20 0.52 -17.02
N LEU A 211 -13.90 0.50 -16.66
CA LEU A 211 -12.81 0.80 -17.59
C LEU A 211 -12.81 -0.13 -18.80
N ARG A 212 -13.01 -1.43 -18.57
CA ARG A 212 -13.13 -2.42 -19.65
C ARG A 212 -14.27 -2.08 -20.61
N ASN A 213 -15.41 -1.62 -20.08
CA ASN A 213 -16.62 -1.37 -20.84
C ASN A 213 -16.66 0.03 -21.48
N LEU A 214 -15.70 0.92 -21.19
CA LEU A 214 -15.58 2.20 -21.88
C LEU A 214 -15.44 1.99 -23.38
N ASP A 215 -16.00 2.86 -24.21
CA ASP A 215 -15.72 2.87 -25.64
C ASP A 215 -14.38 3.56 -25.93
N GLU A 216 -13.73 3.28 -27.06
CA GLU A 216 -12.52 4.00 -27.49
C GLU A 216 -12.84 5.47 -27.83
N GLN A 217 -14.09 5.75 -28.19
CA GLN A 217 -14.63 7.10 -28.38
C GLN A 217 -15.51 7.52 -27.20
N ALA A 218 -15.24 7.00 -26.00
CA ALA A 218 -16.08 7.27 -24.83
C ALA A 218 -16.26 8.78 -24.62
N PRO A 219 -17.51 9.24 -24.38
CA PRO A 219 -17.75 10.62 -24.04
C PRO A 219 -17.00 10.99 -22.75
N ALA A 220 -16.60 12.25 -22.64
CA ALA A 220 -15.91 12.78 -21.46
C ALA A 220 -16.68 12.54 -20.14
N GLU A 221 -18.00 12.40 -20.22
CA GLU A 221 -18.89 12.09 -19.10
C GLU A 221 -18.61 10.70 -18.49
N ASP A 222 -18.27 9.70 -19.30
CA ASP A 222 -18.03 8.33 -18.82
C ASP A 222 -16.70 8.23 -18.07
N ILE A 223 -15.64 8.85 -18.63
CA ILE A 223 -14.32 8.92 -18.00
C ILE A 223 -14.40 9.73 -16.71
N SER A 224 -15.06 10.88 -16.73
CA SER A 224 -15.25 11.69 -15.52
C SER A 224 -16.13 11.00 -14.47
N GLY A 225 -17.10 10.20 -14.89
CA GLY A 225 -17.90 9.35 -14.01
C GLY A 225 -17.05 8.32 -13.25
N ILE A 226 -16.15 7.64 -13.94
CA ILE A 226 -15.19 6.71 -13.32
C ILE A 226 -14.25 7.45 -12.37
N GLN A 227 -13.67 8.57 -12.80
CA GLN A 227 -12.79 9.40 -11.96
C GLN A 227 -13.50 9.89 -10.69
N ASN A 228 -14.76 10.29 -10.79
CA ASN A 228 -15.57 10.70 -9.66
C ASN A 228 -15.82 9.55 -8.68
N ARG A 229 -16.08 8.32 -9.17
CA ARG A 229 -16.21 7.14 -8.29
C ARG A 229 -14.90 6.82 -7.57
N ILE A 230 -13.76 6.90 -8.26
CA ILE A 230 -12.44 6.69 -7.65
C ILE A 230 -12.19 7.70 -6.53
N LYS A 231 -12.48 9.00 -6.77
CA LYS A 231 -12.36 10.06 -5.76
C LYS A 231 -13.30 9.86 -4.59
N LYS A 232 -14.60 9.64 -4.86
CA LYS A 232 -15.65 9.52 -3.84
C LYS A 232 -15.37 8.37 -2.86
N ASN A 233 -14.85 7.26 -3.37
CA ASN A 233 -14.52 6.10 -2.55
C ASN A 233 -13.10 6.17 -1.95
N ALA A 234 -12.38 7.27 -2.15
CA ALA A 234 -10.99 7.46 -1.72
C ALA A 234 -10.08 6.28 -2.10
N LEU A 235 -10.33 5.64 -3.25
CA LEU A 235 -9.82 4.30 -3.55
C LEU A 235 -8.29 4.23 -3.58
N ILE A 236 -7.65 5.27 -4.13
CA ILE A 236 -6.19 5.42 -4.16
C ILE A 236 -5.61 5.53 -2.74
N ALA A 237 -6.24 6.34 -1.88
CA ALA A 237 -5.78 6.52 -0.50
C ALA A 237 -5.95 5.23 0.31
N ASN A 238 -7.07 4.54 0.13
CA ASN A 238 -7.35 3.28 0.79
C ASN A 238 -6.38 2.17 0.36
N MET A 239 -6.11 2.02 -0.95
CA MET A 239 -5.12 1.06 -1.44
C MET A 239 -3.73 1.33 -0.88
N LYS A 240 -3.33 2.61 -0.84
CA LYS A 240 -2.04 3.01 -0.27
C LYS A 240 -1.93 2.75 1.23
N ALA A 241 -3.00 3.02 1.99
CA ALA A 241 -3.03 2.81 3.44
C ALA A 241 -2.96 1.33 3.83
N LEU A 242 -3.36 0.43 2.92
CA LEU A 242 -3.33 -1.02 3.13
C LEU A 242 -1.99 -1.66 2.72
N GLN A 243 -1.09 -0.90 2.11
CA GLN A 243 0.26 -1.35 1.81
C GLN A 243 1.15 -1.24 3.07
N PRO A 244 2.07 -2.19 3.30
CA PRO A 244 2.98 -2.13 4.44
C PRO A 244 3.90 -0.91 4.32
N ASN A 245 3.90 -0.07 5.35
CA ASN A 245 4.89 0.99 5.48
C ASN A 245 6.25 0.35 5.77
N LEU A 246 7.13 0.27 4.78
CA LEU A 246 8.52 -0.15 4.99
C LEU A 246 9.30 0.94 5.73
N SER A 247 9.12 1.04 7.04
CA SER A 247 10.03 1.78 7.92
C SER A 247 11.28 0.91 8.15
N LEU A 248 12.37 1.22 7.46
CA LEU A 248 13.69 0.64 7.72
C LEU A 248 14.15 1.07 9.11
N VAL A 249 14.01 0.19 10.10
CA VAL A 249 14.64 0.37 11.42
C VAL A 249 16.12 0.00 11.28
N SER A 250 17.00 1.00 11.31
CA SER A 250 18.45 0.80 11.40
C SER A 250 18.79 0.46 12.86
N PHE A 251 19.34 -0.73 13.10
CA PHE A 251 19.94 -1.08 14.38
C PHE A 251 21.42 -0.66 14.33
N GLY A 252 21.71 0.53 14.87
CA GLY A 252 23.08 0.99 15.08
C GLY A 252 23.80 0.11 16.10
N ARG A 253 25.05 -0.26 15.79
CA ARG A 253 26.02 -0.83 16.73
C ARG A 253 27.11 0.21 17.00
#